data_AF-A0A8B8B188-F1
#
_entry.id   AF-A0A8B8B188-F1
#
_cell.length_a   1.000
_cell.length_b   1.000
_cell.length_c   1.000
_cell.angle_alpha   90.00
_cell.angle_beta   90.00
_cell.angle_gamma   90.00
#
_symmetry.space_group_name_H-M   'P 1'
#
loop_
_entity.id
_entity.type
_entity.pdbx_description
1 polymer ?
#
loop_
_entity_poly.entity_id
_entity_poly.type
_entity_poly.pdbx_seq_one_letter_code
_entity_poly.pdbx_strand_id
1 'polypeptide(L)'
;MLQILLGYFFIIPVESFLLQNNSFRATFLGFYVYVSNTTTINEGQLCFHDNGYFNLSTIPAVLTLNCTLHGRYVIYYNERIAGQPNDYSTDAEINLCEVEINGCQQGFYGENCTSTCPVNCLSNPCELITGNCFQCDTGYKGPRCELDCDGGTYGQDCGNTCGSCINDTQCHHVNGSCLQGCGPGYKGDKCTEECPSGKYGINCQHDCSSTCNALHRCNRTTGECIGGCQPGWKGSFCEKKCDGGTYGQDCGNTCGSCINNTQCHHVNGSCLQGCGPGYKGDKCTEECPSGTYGNDCKHSCSVTCSVSNSCNRTTGECVGGCKPGWKGFFCKQECDGGMYGQDCGKTCGSCINNTQCHHVNGSCLQGCGPGHKGDKCTEGCSMGTYGNDCKYNCSSTCSVPRKCEKTTGECIDGCTSGWKGFLCEQICDNGMYGEDCSKTCGYCINNIQCHHINGSCLQGCGSGYLGDKCTEVTSLWATQQSCENSIYFSAGVSATIVIVGTILNLLIWKRKHQKLKNNSKNITKSHVLDKQEKTIPSTYAELGDIDKQHTYDDIHHYSEANYSK
;
A
#
# COMPACT_ATOMS: atom_id res chain seq x y z
N MET A 1 -33.75 51.51 -67.79
CA MET A 1 -34.00 52.92 -68.16
C MET A 1 -34.87 52.91 -69.40
N LEU A 2 -35.98 53.64 -69.39
CA LEU A 2 -36.93 53.76 -70.50
C LEU A 2 -36.88 55.19 -71.01
N GLN A 3 -36.53 55.40 -72.26
CA GLN A 3 -36.55 56.70 -72.89
C GLN A 3 -37.67 56.73 -73.93
N ILE A 4 -38.59 57.68 -73.79
CA ILE A 4 -39.75 57.84 -74.64
C ILE A 4 -39.60 59.17 -75.37
N LEU A 5 -39.55 59.10 -76.70
CA LEU A 5 -39.58 60.27 -77.58
C LEU A 5 -41.02 60.49 -78.04
N LEU A 6 -41.55 61.68 -77.80
CA LEU A 6 -42.93 62.05 -78.13
C LEU A 6 -42.99 62.80 -79.48
N GLY A 7 -43.81 62.37 -80.44
CA GLY A 7 -43.99 63.06 -81.74
C GLY A 7 -44.53 62.23 -82.91
N TYR A 8 -44.42 62.75 -84.15
CA TYR A 8 -44.84 62.10 -85.40
C TYR A 8 -43.68 61.97 -86.41
N PHE A 9 -43.61 60.87 -87.17
CA PHE A 9 -42.67 60.68 -88.28
C PHE A 9 -43.21 61.29 -89.59
N PHE A 10 -42.59 62.37 -90.08
CA PHE A 10 -42.59 62.74 -91.50
C PHE A 10 -41.15 63.09 -91.92
N ILE A 11 -40.75 62.61 -93.09
CA ILE A 11 -39.42 62.84 -93.68
C ILE A 11 -39.22 64.36 -93.87
N ILE A 12 -38.32 64.97 -93.07
CA ILE A 12 -37.66 66.33 -93.11
C ILE A 12 -37.45 66.79 -91.63
N PRO A 13 -36.34 67.47 -91.21
CA PRO A 13 -35.92 67.49 -89.81
C PRO A 13 -36.74 68.52 -89.02
N VAL A 14 -37.69 68.02 -88.22
CA VAL A 14 -38.63 68.87 -87.47
C VAL A 14 -38.88 68.29 -86.08
N GLU A 15 -37.81 68.04 -85.30
CA GLU A 15 -37.97 67.68 -83.87
C GLU A 15 -38.52 68.84 -83.03
N SER A 16 -38.47 70.08 -83.54
CA SER A 16 -38.69 71.30 -82.74
C SER A 16 -39.98 72.09 -83.05
N PHE A 17 -40.78 71.73 -84.06
CA PHE A 17 -41.90 72.57 -84.52
C PHE A 17 -43.29 72.11 -84.05
N LEU A 18 -43.50 70.82 -83.77
CA LEU A 18 -44.82 70.30 -83.36
C LEU A 18 -45.11 70.41 -81.86
N LEU A 19 -44.07 70.50 -81.04
CA LEU A 19 -44.24 70.85 -79.62
C LEU A 19 -44.61 72.32 -79.44
N GLN A 20 -44.74 73.18 -80.44
CA GLN A 20 -45.24 74.55 -80.22
C GLN A 20 -46.78 74.64 -80.15
N ASN A 21 -47.51 73.54 -80.45
CA ASN A 21 -48.96 73.52 -80.40
C ASN A 21 -49.49 72.93 -79.09
N ASN A 22 -50.15 73.76 -78.27
CA ASN A 22 -50.76 73.37 -77.00
C ASN A 22 -51.76 72.21 -77.16
N SER A 23 -52.46 72.12 -78.29
CA SER A 23 -53.42 71.03 -78.56
C SER A 23 -52.73 69.67 -78.64
N PHE A 24 -51.49 69.62 -79.15
CA PHE A 24 -50.72 68.38 -79.28
C PHE A 24 -50.05 67.98 -77.97
N ARG A 25 -49.57 68.94 -77.18
CA ARG A 25 -49.02 68.65 -75.85
C ARG A 25 -50.06 68.08 -74.90
N ALA A 26 -51.30 68.54 -75.01
CA ALA A 26 -52.43 68.08 -74.21
C ALA A 26 -52.72 66.57 -74.36
N THR A 27 -52.42 65.95 -75.50
CA THR A 27 -52.70 64.52 -75.73
C THR A 27 -51.72 63.59 -75.02
N PHE A 28 -50.52 64.08 -74.69
CA PHE A 28 -49.50 63.32 -73.98
C PHE A 28 -49.57 63.40 -72.46
N LEU A 29 -50.45 64.23 -71.90
CA LEU A 29 -50.64 64.32 -70.45
C LEU A 29 -51.50 63.15 -69.93
N GLY A 30 -51.28 62.75 -68.68
CA GLY A 30 -52.15 61.76 -68.01
C GLY A 30 -51.87 60.30 -68.31
N PHE A 31 -50.73 59.99 -68.93
CA PHE A 31 -50.38 58.63 -69.33
C PHE A 31 -49.81 57.79 -68.18
N TYR A 32 -49.82 56.48 -68.40
CA TYR A 32 -49.27 55.47 -67.53
C TYR A 32 -48.23 54.64 -68.30
N VAL A 33 -47.23 54.17 -67.57
CA VAL A 33 -46.26 53.19 -68.05
C VAL A 33 -46.29 52.01 -67.09
N TYR A 34 -46.62 50.83 -67.59
CA TYR A 34 -46.60 49.57 -66.87
C TYR A 34 -45.50 48.67 -67.38
N VAL A 35 -44.99 47.81 -66.51
CA VAL A 35 -44.08 46.71 -66.86
C VAL A 35 -44.79 45.41 -66.52
N SER A 36 -44.95 44.53 -67.50
CA SER A 36 -45.71 43.28 -67.37
C SER A 36 -44.96 42.10 -68.00
N ASN A 37 -45.21 40.89 -67.51
CA ASN A 37 -44.76 39.65 -68.17
C ASN A 37 -45.74 39.17 -69.24
N THR A 38 -46.95 39.73 -69.27
CA THR A 38 -48.00 39.44 -70.24
C THR A 38 -48.35 40.71 -71.01
N THR A 39 -49.17 40.57 -72.05
CA THR A 39 -49.64 41.71 -72.85
C THR A 39 -50.82 42.43 -72.20
N THR A 40 -51.28 42.02 -71.00
CA THR A 40 -52.42 42.60 -70.30
C THR A 40 -51.95 43.61 -69.25
N ILE A 41 -52.59 44.78 -69.23
CA ILE A 41 -52.22 45.88 -68.33
C ILE A 41 -52.52 45.59 -66.86
N ASN A 42 -53.61 44.87 -66.59
CA ASN A 42 -54.07 44.55 -65.22
C ASN A 42 -53.11 43.63 -64.45
N GLU A 43 -52.26 42.90 -65.16
CA GLU A 43 -51.21 42.04 -64.59
C GLU A 43 -49.84 42.76 -64.52
N GLY A 44 -49.78 43.99 -65.03
CA GLY A 44 -48.58 44.82 -65.03
C GLY A 44 -48.38 45.57 -63.72
N GLN A 45 -47.12 45.80 -63.38
CA GLN A 45 -46.72 46.68 -62.29
C GLN A 45 -46.54 48.10 -62.84
N LEU A 46 -47.12 49.10 -62.16
CA LEU A 46 -47.02 50.50 -62.55
C LEU A 46 -45.57 51.00 -62.38
N CYS A 47 -44.91 51.41 -63.46
CA CYS A 47 -43.64 52.11 -63.39
C CYS A 47 -43.84 53.62 -63.18
N PHE A 48 -44.73 54.25 -63.94
CA PHE A 48 -44.92 55.69 -63.91
C PHE A 48 -46.36 56.07 -64.24
N HIS A 49 -46.87 57.12 -63.60
CA HIS A 49 -48.16 57.72 -63.90
C HIS A 49 -48.04 59.25 -63.85
N ASP A 50 -48.42 59.92 -64.93
CA ASP A 50 -48.52 61.37 -65.00
C ASP A 50 -49.83 61.87 -64.35
N ASN A 51 -49.85 61.92 -63.03
CA ASN A 51 -50.98 62.46 -62.27
C ASN A 51 -50.87 64.00 -62.07
N GLY A 52 -50.69 64.74 -63.17
CA GLY A 52 -50.42 66.19 -63.13
C GLY A 52 -48.95 66.51 -62.84
N TYR A 53 -48.05 65.55 -63.10
CA TYR A 53 -46.61 65.77 -63.00
C TYR A 53 -46.14 66.70 -64.13
N PHE A 54 -46.74 66.55 -65.31
CA PHE A 54 -46.55 67.44 -66.45
C PHE A 54 -47.77 68.34 -66.68
N ASN A 55 -47.52 69.48 -67.31
CA ASN A 55 -48.52 70.39 -67.87
C ASN A 55 -48.11 70.79 -69.29
N LEU A 56 -48.94 71.60 -69.96
CA LEU A 56 -48.68 72.04 -71.34
C LEU A 56 -47.31 72.71 -71.55
N SER A 57 -46.69 73.27 -70.51
CA SER A 57 -45.38 73.92 -70.61
C SER A 57 -44.21 73.05 -70.17
N THR A 58 -44.45 72.02 -69.35
CA THR A 58 -43.39 71.23 -68.70
C THR A 58 -43.18 69.85 -69.31
N ILE A 59 -44.11 69.34 -70.13
CA ILE A 59 -43.91 68.05 -70.80
C ILE A 59 -42.71 68.12 -71.77
N PRO A 60 -41.67 67.29 -71.58
CA PRO A 60 -40.50 67.33 -72.43
C PRO A 60 -40.72 66.57 -73.74
N ALA A 61 -39.92 66.91 -74.76
CA ALA A 61 -39.87 66.16 -76.02
C ALA A 61 -39.34 64.72 -75.84
N VAL A 62 -38.36 64.58 -74.95
CA VAL A 62 -37.70 63.33 -74.58
C VAL A 62 -37.92 63.11 -73.10
N LEU A 63 -38.59 62.02 -72.74
CA LEU A 63 -38.81 61.63 -71.36
C LEU A 63 -37.95 60.43 -71.01
N THR A 64 -37.13 60.53 -69.97
CA THR A 64 -36.37 59.39 -69.43
C THR A 64 -36.95 58.96 -68.09
N LEU A 65 -37.41 57.72 -68.01
CA LEU A 65 -37.98 57.08 -66.83
C LEU A 65 -37.07 55.96 -66.32
N ASN A 66 -36.77 55.99 -65.02
CA ASN A 66 -36.00 54.95 -64.36
C ASN A 66 -36.95 53.96 -63.68
N CYS A 67 -37.32 52.89 -64.40
CA CYS A 67 -38.06 51.75 -63.86
C CYS A 67 -37.08 50.66 -63.38
N THR A 68 -37.22 50.19 -62.13
CA THR A 68 -36.48 49.03 -61.58
C THR A 68 -37.35 47.77 -61.52
N LEU A 69 -38.21 47.58 -62.52
CA LEU A 69 -39.17 46.47 -62.59
C LEU A 69 -38.71 45.41 -63.60
N HIS A 70 -39.07 44.15 -63.35
CA HIS A 70 -38.83 43.04 -64.29
C HIS A 70 -40.10 42.73 -65.08
N GLY A 71 -39.98 42.67 -66.41
CA GLY A 71 -41.09 42.30 -67.28
C GLY A 71 -40.64 42.03 -68.71
N ARG A 72 -41.50 41.35 -69.48
CA ARG A 72 -41.31 41.09 -70.91
C ARG A 72 -41.85 42.24 -71.78
N TYR A 73 -42.85 42.95 -71.29
CA TYR A 73 -43.56 44.00 -72.01
C TYR A 73 -43.52 45.30 -71.19
N VAL A 74 -43.21 46.41 -71.85
CA VAL A 74 -43.47 47.76 -71.34
C VAL A 74 -44.73 48.26 -72.06
N ILE A 75 -45.75 48.63 -71.29
CA ILE A 75 -47.05 49.03 -71.79
C ILE A 75 -47.22 50.52 -71.50
N TYR A 76 -47.18 51.33 -72.56
CA TYR A 76 -47.65 52.70 -72.51
C TYR A 76 -49.18 52.69 -72.64
N TYR A 77 -49.86 53.33 -71.69
CA TYR A 77 -51.31 53.35 -71.64
C TYR A 77 -51.80 54.77 -71.40
N ASN A 78 -52.74 55.22 -72.21
CA ASN A 78 -53.28 56.57 -72.14
C ASN A 78 -54.80 56.51 -72.20
N GLU A 79 -55.47 57.01 -71.15
CA GLU A 79 -56.92 56.92 -71.00
C GLU A 79 -57.52 58.29 -70.64
N ARG A 80 -58.76 58.54 -71.09
CA ARG A 80 -59.55 59.72 -70.74
C ARG A 80 -60.72 59.34 -69.85
N ILE A 81 -60.71 59.86 -68.62
CA ILE A 81 -61.73 59.62 -67.61
C ILE A 81 -62.40 60.98 -67.29
N ALA A 82 -63.71 60.98 -67.03
CA ALA A 82 -64.45 62.19 -66.71
C ALA A 82 -63.90 62.87 -65.43
N GLY A 83 -63.65 64.19 -65.50
CA GLY A 83 -63.11 64.98 -64.38
C GLY A 83 -61.58 65.19 -64.40
N GLN A 84 -60.90 64.89 -65.51
CA GLN A 84 -59.48 65.18 -65.72
C GLN A 84 -59.17 66.70 -65.78
N PRO A 85 -57.91 67.11 -65.50
CA PRO A 85 -57.51 68.51 -65.55
C PRO A 85 -57.81 69.17 -66.91
N ASN A 86 -58.18 70.47 -66.90
CA ASN A 86 -58.54 71.23 -68.10
C ASN A 86 -57.45 71.26 -69.19
N ASP A 87 -56.20 70.99 -68.80
CA ASP A 87 -55.04 71.01 -69.70
C ASP A 87 -54.90 69.72 -70.53
N TYR A 88 -55.66 68.66 -70.20
CA TYR A 88 -55.60 67.38 -70.88
C TYR A 88 -56.51 67.40 -72.12
N SER A 89 -56.09 66.70 -73.18
CA SER A 89 -56.95 66.56 -74.36
C SER A 89 -58.18 65.72 -74.04
N THR A 90 -59.32 66.03 -74.67
CA THR A 90 -60.53 65.20 -74.61
C THR A 90 -60.34 63.84 -75.29
N ASP A 91 -59.35 63.72 -76.17
CA ASP A 91 -59.03 62.50 -76.91
C ASP A 91 -57.77 61.83 -76.33
N ALA A 92 -57.82 60.50 -76.22
CA ALA A 92 -56.64 59.67 -75.93
C ALA A 92 -55.92 59.37 -77.25
N GLU A 93 -54.69 59.85 -77.40
CA GLU A 93 -53.83 59.53 -78.54
C GLU A 93 -52.51 58.91 -78.07
N ILE A 94 -51.92 58.07 -78.92
CA ILE A 94 -50.60 57.47 -78.71
C ILE A 94 -49.72 57.90 -79.88
N ASN A 95 -49.12 59.07 -79.75
CA ASN A 95 -48.24 59.67 -80.77
C ASN A 95 -46.77 59.56 -80.33
N LEU A 96 -46.32 58.33 -80.08
CA LEU A 96 -44.92 58.07 -79.68
C LEU A 96 -44.07 57.99 -80.95
N CYS A 97 -42.98 58.76 -81.00
CA CYS A 97 -42.01 58.71 -82.10
C CYS A 97 -41.13 57.47 -81.99
N GLU A 98 -40.52 57.30 -80.83
CA GLU A 98 -39.51 56.29 -80.55
C GLU A 98 -39.56 55.92 -79.07
N VAL A 99 -39.34 54.64 -78.78
CA VAL A 99 -39.26 54.15 -77.41
C VAL A 99 -38.00 53.30 -77.31
N GLU A 100 -37.01 53.80 -76.57
CA GLU A 100 -35.81 53.06 -76.24
C GLU A 100 -35.96 52.43 -74.85
N ILE A 101 -35.79 51.11 -74.78
CA ILE A 101 -35.86 50.36 -73.54
C ILE A 101 -34.47 49.81 -73.25
N ASN A 102 -33.76 50.46 -72.33
CA ASN A 102 -32.47 50.00 -71.85
C ASN A 102 -32.69 49.07 -70.65
N GLY A 103 -32.56 47.77 -70.90
CA GLY A 103 -32.60 46.71 -69.90
C GLY A 103 -31.72 45.55 -70.32
N CYS A 104 -31.35 44.71 -69.36
CA CYS A 104 -30.56 43.52 -69.63
C CYS A 104 -31.45 42.29 -69.76
N GLN A 105 -30.97 41.31 -70.53
CA GLN A 105 -31.55 39.96 -70.47
C GLN A 105 -31.41 39.39 -69.05
N GLN A 106 -32.33 38.51 -68.67
CA GLN A 106 -32.30 37.88 -67.36
C GLN A 106 -30.94 37.23 -67.10
N GLY A 107 -30.38 37.46 -65.91
CA GLY A 107 -29.05 36.97 -65.55
C GLY A 107 -27.89 37.88 -65.96
N PHE A 108 -28.14 39.08 -66.50
CA PHE A 108 -27.11 40.08 -66.81
C PHE A 108 -27.41 41.45 -66.17
N TYR A 109 -26.36 42.21 -65.85
CA TYR A 109 -26.43 43.54 -65.24
C TYR A 109 -25.29 44.46 -65.72
N GLY A 110 -25.36 45.73 -65.32
CA GLY A 110 -24.42 46.79 -65.67
C GLY A 110 -24.83 47.57 -66.91
N GLU A 111 -24.20 48.73 -67.14
CA GLU A 111 -24.57 49.67 -68.21
C GLU A 111 -24.61 49.05 -69.62
N ASN A 112 -23.75 48.06 -69.88
CA ASN A 112 -23.66 47.35 -71.17
C ASN A 112 -24.17 45.90 -71.11
N CYS A 113 -24.81 45.47 -70.02
CA CYS A 113 -25.29 44.09 -69.84
C CYS A 113 -24.24 42.99 -70.06
N THR A 114 -22.97 43.30 -69.81
CA THR A 114 -21.86 42.36 -70.03
C THR A 114 -21.54 41.51 -68.80
N SER A 115 -22.00 41.94 -67.62
CA SER A 115 -21.72 41.24 -66.37
C SER A 115 -22.85 40.28 -66.05
N THR A 116 -22.54 39.03 -65.72
CA THR A 116 -23.53 38.03 -65.31
C THR A 116 -23.94 38.25 -63.85
N CYS A 117 -25.22 38.11 -63.53
CA CYS A 117 -25.69 38.10 -62.16
C CYS A 117 -24.93 37.05 -61.33
N PRO A 118 -24.69 37.31 -60.03
CA PRO A 118 -24.09 36.33 -59.14
C PRO A 118 -24.83 35.00 -59.16
N VAL A 119 -24.07 33.90 -59.14
CA VAL A 119 -24.60 32.53 -59.29
C VAL A 119 -25.50 32.08 -58.15
N ASN A 120 -25.39 32.71 -56.97
CA ASN A 120 -26.15 32.38 -55.77
C ASN A 120 -27.33 33.35 -55.54
N CYS A 121 -27.75 34.13 -56.55
CA CYS A 121 -29.00 34.88 -56.46
C CYS A 121 -30.18 33.91 -56.67
N LEU A 122 -31.17 33.93 -55.77
CA LEU A 122 -32.33 33.05 -55.86
C LEU A 122 -33.08 33.24 -57.19
N SER A 123 -33.09 32.21 -58.04
CA SER A 123 -33.66 32.21 -59.41
C SER A 123 -32.93 33.10 -60.45
N ASN A 124 -31.72 33.59 -60.16
CA ASN A 124 -30.85 34.41 -61.03
C ASN A 124 -31.27 35.88 -61.39
N PRO A 125 -32.27 36.56 -60.80
CA PRO A 125 -32.42 37.99 -61.00
C PRO A 125 -31.50 38.77 -60.04
N CYS A 126 -30.85 39.80 -60.56
CA CYS A 126 -30.11 40.78 -59.78
C CYS A 126 -30.47 42.20 -60.21
N GLU A 127 -30.23 43.17 -59.34
CA GLU A 127 -30.47 44.58 -59.59
C GLU A 127 -29.63 45.06 -60.80
N LEU A 128 -30.29 45.71 -61.76
CA LEU A 128 -29.74 46.07 -63.07
C LEU A 128 -28.43 46.88 -62.99
N ILE A 129 -28.28 47.74 -61.98
CA ILE A 129 -27.14 48.67 -61.87
C ILE A 129 -26.02 48.07 -61.02
N THR A 130 -26.36 47.61 -59.81
CA THR A 130 -25.37 47.19 -58.80
C THR A 130 -24.95 45.73 -58.95
N GLY A 131 -25.81 44.89 -59.54
CA GLY A 131 -25.66 43.44 -59.53
C GLY A 131 -25.97 42.81 -58.17
N ASN A 132 -26.65 43.55 -57.27
CA ASN A 132 -27.09 43.02 -55.98
C ASN A 132 -28.23 42.03 -56.16
N CYS A 133 -28.21 40.94 -55.40
CA CYS A 133 -29.31 39.99 -55.42
C CYS A 133 -30.47 40.53 -54.57
N PHE A 134 -31.71 40.31 -55.02
CA PHE A 134 -32.89 40.61 -54.19
C PHE A 134 -33.04 39.61 -53.04
N GLN A 135 -32.60 38.38 -53.27
CA GLN A 135 -32.57 37.30 -52.29
C GLN A 135 -31.46 36.32 -52.66
N CYS A 136 -30.80 35.74 -51.66
CA CYS A 136 -29.78 34.72 -51.86
C CYS A 136 -30.39 33.32 -51.87
N ASP A 137 -29.74 32.41 -52.60
CA ASP A 137 -29.92 30.98 -52.43
C ASP A 137 -29.59 30.57 -50.99
N THR A 138 -30.19 29.47 -50.54
CA THR A 138 -29.97 28.92 -49.20
C THR A 138 -28.49 28.72 -48.91
N GLY A 139 -28.02 29.24 -47.79
CA GLY A 139 -26.63 29.09 -47.33
C GLY A 139 -25.66 30.19 -47.79
N TYR A 140 -26.16 31.25 -48.43
CA TYR A 140 -25.36 32.40 -48.85
C TYR A 140 -25.92 33.70 -48.27
N LYS A 141 -25.04 34.70 -48.08
CA LYS A 141 -25.33 36.04 -47.59
C LYS A 141 -24.47 37.08 -48.31
N GLY A 142 -24.75 38.35 -48.02
CA GLY A 142 -24.09 39.49 -48.64
C GLY A 142 -24.96 40.11 -49.73
N PRO A 143 -24.67 41.36 -50.12
CA PRO A 143 -25.47 42.08 -51.13
C PRO A 143 -25.47 41.38 -52.49
N ARG A 144 -24.47 40.54 -52.77
CA ARG A 144 -24.31 39.81 -54.03
C ARG A 144 -24.24 38.30 -53.83
N CYS A 145 -24.65 37.81 -52.65
CA CYS A 145 -24.63 36.39 -52.26
C CYS A 145 -23.25 35.73 -52.46
N GLU A 146 -22.20 36.51 -52.21
CA GLU A 146 -20.81 36.15 -52.43
C GLU A 146 -20.15 35.50 -51.21
N LEU A 147 -20.82 35.53 -50.05
CA LEU A 147 -20.33 34.95 -48.81
C LEU A 147 -21.19 33.75 -48.41
N ASP A 148 -20.56 32.69 -47.95
CA ASP A 148 -21.25 31.60 -47.28
C ASP A 148 -21.80 32.08 -45.92
N CYS A 149 -22.83 31.40 -45.41
CA CYS A 149 -23.17 31.55 -44.00
C CYS A 149 -21.98 31.15 -43.13
N ASP A 150 -21.63 32.02 -42.18
CA ASP A 150 -20.52 31.87 -41.24
C ASP A 150 -21.03 32.08 -39.79
N GLY A 151 -20.11 32.12 -38.82
CA GLY A 151 -20.46 32.45 -37.43
C GLY A 151 -21.39 31.44 -36.76
N GLY A 152 -21.39 30.17 -37.22
CA GLY A 152 -22.24 29.12 -36.69
C GLY A 152 -23.67 29.20 -37.21
N THR A 153 -23.89 29.70 -38.43
CA THR A 153 -25.24 29.80 -39.03
C THR A 153 -25.35 29.09 -40.38
N TYR A 154 -26.57 28.75 -40.79
CA TYR A 154 -26.86 28.06 -42.05
C TYR A 154 -28.31 28.26 -42.54
N GLY A 155 -28.58 27.85 -43.78
CA GLY A 155 -29.92 27.84 -44.38
C GLY A 155 -30.33 29.18 -45.02
N GLN A 156 -31.63 29.38 -45.22
CA GLN A 156 -32.14 30.62 -45.81
C GLN A 156 -31.83 31.81 -44.90
N ASP A 157 -31.27 32.86 -45.51
CA ASP A 157 -30.89 34.11 -44.84
C ASP A 157 -29.97 33.91 -43.61
N CYS A 158 -29.27 32.76 -43.56
CA CYS A 158 -28.47 32.32 -42.40
C CYS A 158 -29.26 32.32 -41.07
N GLY A 159 -30.57 32.05 -41.11
CA GLY A 159 -31.44 32.14 -39.94
C GLY A 159 -31.34 30.97 -38.95
N ASN A 160 -30.73 29.85 -39.33
CA ASN A 160 -30.57 28.69 -38.45
C ASN A 160 -29.18 28.65 -37.82
N THR A 161 -29.08 28.19 -36.58
CA THR A 161 -27.80 28.02 -35.88
C THR A 161 -27.30 26.58 -36.00
N CYS A 162 -25.99 26.43 -36.21
CA CYS A 162 -25.31 25.13 -36.18
C CYS A 162 -25.50 24.44 -34.82
N GLY A 163 -25.55 23.10 -34.83
CA GLY A 163 -25.44 22.32 -33.60
C GLY A 163 -24.00 22.29 -33.08
N SER A 164 -23.75 21.39 -32.12
CA SER A 164 -22.43 21.24 -31.50
C SER A 164 -21.49 20.42 -32.39
N CYS A 165 -21.02 21.00 -33.50
CA CYS A 165 -19.99 20.39 -34.34
C CYS A 165 -18.66 20.26 -33.57
N ILE A 166 -17.81 19.33 -34.01
CA ILE A 166 -16.49 19.13 -33.39
C ILE A 166 -15.67 20.43 -33.37
N ASN A 167 -15.05 20.76 -32.24
CA ASN A 167 -14.24 21.99 -32.06
C ASN A 167 -14.95 23.28 -32.51
N ASP A 168 -16.27 23.34 -32.39
CA ASP A 168 -17.10 24.48 -32.80
C ASP A 168 -16.90 24.89 -34.28
N THR A 169 -16.53 23.93 -35.14
CA THR A 169 -16.37 24.18 -36.57
C THR A 169 -17.69 24.60 -37.21
N GLN A 170 -17.62 25.51 -38.18
CA GLN A 170 -18.75 25.90 -39.02
C GLN A 170 -19.43 24.66 -39.63
N CYS A 171 -20.74 24.54 -39.42
CA CYS A 171 -21.55 23.52 -40.08
C CYS A 171 -21.76 23.86 -41.56
N HIS A 172 -22.16 22.88 -42.36
CA HIS A 172 -22.40 23.08 -43.78
C HIS A 172 -23.45 24.18 -43.99
N HIS A 173 -23.03 25.27 -44.65
CA HIS A 173 -23.78 26.53 -44.80
C HIS A 173 -25.19 26.36 -45.40
N VAL A 174 -25.42 25.35 -46.24
CA VAL A 174 -26.76 25.05 -46.80
C VAL A 174 -27.67 24.26 -45.85
N ASN A 175 -27.26 23.06 -45.41
CA ASN A 175 -28.14 22.10 -44.74
C ASN A 175 -27.91 21.97 -43.21
N GLY A 176 -26.84 22.56 -42.69
CA GLY A 176 -26.47 22.55 -41.27
C GLY A 176 -25.79 21.29 -40.76
N SER A 177 -25.36 20.37 -41.64
CA SER A 177 -24.67 19.14 -41.21
C SER A 177 -23.23 19.41 -40.78
N CYS A 178 -22.75 18.72 -39.75
CA CYS A 178 -21.37 18.77 -39.29
C CYS A 178 -20.55 17.69 -40.01
N LEU A 179 -19.78 18.09 -41.04
CA LEU A 179 -19.04 17.16 -41.90
C LEU A 179 -17.95 16.36 -41.18
N GLN A 180 -17.38 16.92 -40.11
CA GLN A 180 -16.37 16.24 -39.28
C GLN A 180 -16.97 15.54 -38.05
N GLY A 181 -18.30 15.50 -37.96
CA GLY A 181 -19.02 14.95 -36.82
C GLY A 181 -19.21 15.93 -35.67
N CYS A 182 -19.69 15.36 -34.56
CA CYS A 182 -20.18 16.09 -33.40
C CYS A 182 -19.14 16.21 -32.30
N GLY A 183 -19.16 17.37 -31.64
CA GLY A 183 -18.44 17.59 -30.40
C GLY A 183 -18.93 16.68 -29.26
N PRO A 184 -18.21 16.67 -28.13
CA PRO A 184 -18.51 15.76 -27.03
C PRO A 184 -19.91 15.98 -26.44
N GLY A 185 -20.68 14.89 -26.30
CA GLY A 185 -22.02 14.92 -25.71
C GLY A 185 -23.17 15.01 -26.72
N TYR A 186 -22.86 15.08 -28.02
CA TYR A 186 -23.84 15.18 -29.10
C TYR A 186 -23.61 14.16 -30.22
N LYS A 187 -24.66 13.86 -30.97
CA LYS A 187 -24.68 12.97 -32.15
C LYS A 187 -25.68 13.45 -33.21
N GLY A 188 -25.75 12.71 -34.31
CA GLY A 188 -26.63 12.97 -35.46
C GLY A 188 -25.99 13.94 -36.46
N ASP A 189 -26.50 14.00 -37.67
CA ASP A 189 -25.85 14.71 -38.78
C ASP A 189 -25.67 16.22 -38.52
N LYS A 190 -26.59 16.83 -37.76
CA LYS A 190 -26.54 18.25 -37.37
C LYS A 190 -26.01 18.48 -35.95
N CYS A 191 -25.68 17.42 -35.21
CA CYS A 191 -25.19 17.49 -33.83
C CYS A 191 -26.11 18.24 -32.86
N THR A 192 -27.42 18.07 -33.03
CA THR A 192 -28.46 18.61 -32.16
C THR A 192 -29.02 17.57 -31.18
N GLU A 193 -28.75 16.29 -31.42
CA GLU A 193 -29.19 15.20 -30.53
C GLU A 193 -28.16 14.98 -29.43
N GLU A 194 -28.60 14.97 -28.18
CA GLU A 194 -27.73 14.63 -27.05
C GLU A 194 -27.38 13.13 -27.06
N CYS A 195 -26.23 12.77 -26.46
CA CYS A 195 -25.87 11.37 -26.31
C CYS A 195 -26.94 10.57 -25.56
N PRO A 196 -27.25 9.34 -26.02
CA PRO A 196 -28.14 8.45 -25.29
C PRO A 196 -27.55 8.09 -23.92
N SER A 197 -28.41 7.80 -22.96
CA SER A 197 -27.99 7.33 -21.63
C SER A 197 -27.01 6.17 -21.74
N GLY A 198 -25.90 6.26 -20.99
CA GLY A 198 -24.85 5.25 -21.03
C GLY A 198 -23.77 5.50 -22.09
N LYS A 199 -23.80 6.62 -22.82
CA LYS A 199 -22.74 7.00 -23.77
C LYS A 199 -22.21 8.41 -23.57
N TYR A 200 -20.95 8.64 -23.97
CA TYR A 200 -20.29 9.93 -23.86
C TYR A 200 -19.22 10.14 -24.95
N GLY A 201 -18.68 11.37 -24.99
CA GLY A 201 -17.57 11.75 -25.85
C GLY A 201 -17.99 12.20 -27.25
N ILE A 202 -17.00 12.36 -28.12
CA ILE A 202 -17.18 12.78 -29.52
C ILE A 202 -18.06 11.74 -30.23
N ASN A 203 -19.10 12.20 -30.93
CA ASN A 203 -20.08 11.34 -31.59
C ASN A 203 -20.69 10.24 -30.69
N CYS A 204 -20.66 10.41 -29.36
CA CYS A 204 -21.12 9.41 -28.39
C CYS A 204 -20.48 8.02 -28.58
N GLN A 205 -19.20 7.96 -28.92
CA GLN A 205 -18.51 6.71 -29.25
C GLN A 205 -18.13 5.86 -28.03
N HIS A 206 -18.09 6.45 -26.84
CA HIS A 206 -17.67 5.74 -25.62
C HIS A 206 -18.86 5.37 -24.76
N ASP A 207 -18.81 4.18 -24.15
CA ASP A 207 -19.82 3.72 -23.20
C ASP A 207 -19.43 4.12 -21.77
N CYS A 208 -20.41 4.55 -20.98
CA CYS A 208 -20.24 4.83 -19.56
C CYS A 208 -19.83 3.56 -18.81
N SER A 209 -19.06 3.73 -17.74
CA SER A 209 -18.62 2.61 -16.91
C SER A 209 -19.80 1.84 -16.31
N SER A 210 -19.69 0.51 -16.32
CA SER A 210 -20.72 -0.37 -15.74
C SER A 210 -20.79 -0.28 -14.22
N THR A 211 -19.73 0.26 -13.59
CA THR A 211 -19.57 0.42 -12.14
C THR A 211 -19.99 1.81 -11.63
N CYS A 212 -20.59 2.67 -12.47
CA CYS A 212 -21.24 3.89 -11.99
C CYS A 212 -22.48 3.55 -11.12
N ASN A 213 -22.71 4.32 -10.05
CA ASN A 213 -23.77 4.05 -9.07
C ASN A 213 -25.20 4.20 -9.64
N ALA A 214 -25.45 5.26 -10.42
CA ALA A 214 -26.77 5.54 -10.98
C ALA A 214 -26.92 4.96 -12.39
N LEU A 215 -27.46 3.74 -12.57
CA LEU A 215 -27.87 3.13 -13.86
C LEU A 215 -26.96 3.46 -15.07
N HIS A 216 -25.64 3.34 -14.92
CA HIS A 216 -24.68 3.65 -15.99
C HIS A 216 -24.71 5.11 -16.50
N ARG A 217 -25.18 6.06 -15.67
CA ARG A 217 -25.18 7.49 -16.01
C ARG A 217 -23.82 8.09 -15.71
N CYS A 218 -23.15 8.50 -16.78
CA CYS A 218 -21.98 9.35 -16.73
C CYS A 218 -22.26 10.67 -17.42
N ASN A 219 -21.38 11.65 -17.20
CA ASN A 219 -21.41 12.92 -17.91
C ASN A 219 -21.20 12.65 -19.40
N ARG A 220 -22.16 13.04 -20.24
CA ARG A 220 -22.12 12.83 -21.69
C ARG A 220 -20.93 13.46 -22.41
N THR A 221 -20.33 14.49 -21.82
CA THR A 221 -19.18 15.20 -22.40
C THR A 221 -17.88 14.58 -21.90
N THR A 222 -17.72 14.41 -20.59
CA THR A 222 -16.45 13.98 -19.97
C THR A 222 -16.34 12.47 -19.70
N GLY A 223 -17.47 11.77 -19.59
CA GLY A 223 -17.55 10.36 -19.23
C GLY A 223 -17.51 10.05 -17.73
N GLU A 224 -17.42 11.07 -16.88
CA GLU A 224 -17.31 10.89 -15.44
C GLU A 224 -18.63 10.41 -14.82
N CYS A 225 -18.58 9.43 -13.92
CA CYS A 225 -19.77 8.86 -13.30
C CYS A 225 -20.51 9.91 -12.45
N ILE A 226 -21.79 10.12 -12.75
CA ILE A 226 -22.65 11.05 -12.00
C ILE A 226 -23.22 10.29 -10.80
N GLY A 227 -22.98 10.81 -9.58
CA GLY A 227 -23.43 10.16 -8.34
C GLY A 227 -22.45 9.13 -7.77
N GLY A 228 -21.20 9.14 -8.24
CA GLY A 228 -20.11 8.33 -7.69
C GLY A 228 -20.12 6.88 -8.17
N CYS A 229 -19.33 6.06 -7.49
CA CYS A 229 -19.07 4.68 -7.88
C CYS A 229 -19.95 3.68 -7.13
N GLN A 230 -20.18 2.51 -7.71
CA GLN A 230 -20.73 1.39 -6.96
C GLN A 230 -19.77 0.97 -5.84
N PRO A 231 -20.28 0.33 -4.77
CA PRO A 231 -19.44 -0.15 -3.68
C PRO A 231 -18.27 -1.01 -4.17
N GLY A 232 -17.07 -0.68 -3.70
CA GLY A 232 -15.83 -1.38 -4.04
C GLY A 232 -15.07 -0.82 -5.24
N TRP A 233 -15.49 0.33 -5.77
CA TRP A 233 -14.85 1.01 -6.89
C TRP A 233 -14.58 2.49 -6.58
N LYS A 234 -13.55 3.05 -7.22
CA LYS A 234 -13.13 4.46 -7.13
C LYS A 234 -12.53 4.93 -8.46
N GLY A 235 -12.29 6.23 -8.55
CA GLY A 235 -11.85 6.91 -9.77
C GLY A 235 -13.00 7.70 -10.41
N SER A 236 -12.69 8.64 -11.29
CA SER A 236 -13.70 9.47 -11.96
C SER A 236 -14.58 8.66 -12.92
N PHE A 237 -14.08 7.52 -13.41
CA PHE A 237 -14.81 6.57 -14.25
C PHE A 237 -15.11 5.25 -13.52
N CYS A 238 -14.90 5.19 -12.20
CA CYS A 238 -15.10 3.99 -11.38
C CYS A 238 -14.32 2.76 -11.87
N GLU A 239 -13.16 3.00 -12.46
CA GLU A 239 -12.33 2.02 -13.15
C GLU A 239 -11.39 1.24 -12.21
N LYS A 240 -11.16 1.75 -10.99
CA LYS A 240 -10.25 1.15 -10.01
C LYS A 240 -11.03 0.50 -8.89
N LYS A 241 -10.62 -0.71 -8.50
CA LYS A 241 -11.12 -1.35 -7.28
C LYS A 241 -10.58 -0.61 -6.04
N CYS A 242 -11.30 -0.71 -4.93
CA CYS A 242 -10.74 -0.29 -3.64
C CYS A 242 -9.47 -1.09 -3.32
N ASP A 243 -8.46 -0.38 -2.83
CA ASP A 243 -7.15 -0.88 -2.46
C ASP A 243 -6.70 -0.20 -1.15
N GLY A 244 -5.47 -0.45 -0.70
CA GLY A 244 -4.90 0.27 0.45
C GLY A 244 -5.62 0.00 1.76
N GLY A 245 -6.29 -1.13 1.90
CA GLY A 245 -7.05 -1.49 3.10
C GLY A 245 -8.41 -0.79 3.18
N THR A 246 -9.05 -0.48 2.05
CA THR A 246 -10.37 0.16 2.00
C THR A 246 -11.42 -0.66 1.25
N TYR A 247 -12.71 -0.42 1.53
CA TYR A 247 -13.83 -1.11 0.90
C TYR A 247 -15.15 -0.29 0.94
N GLY A 248 -16.16 -0.78 0.22
CA GLY A 248 -17.52 -0.25 0.26
C GLY A 248 -17.73 0.96 -0.64
N GLN A 249 -18.79 1.72 -0.39
CA GLN A 249 -19.18 2.90 -1.17
C GLN A 249 -18.03 3.91 -1.18
N ASP A 250 -17.60 4.31 -2.39
CA ASP A 250 -16.50 5.25 -2.64
C ASP A 250 -15.20 4.92 -1.86
N CYS A 251 -15.00 3.64 -1.52
CA CYS A 251 -13.89 3.17 -0.68
C CYS A 251 -13.77 3.87 0.68
N GLY A 252 -14.90 4.32 1.26
CA GLY A 252 -14.91 5.08 2.50
C GLY A 252 -14.72 4.27 3.79
N ASN A 253 -14.77 2.93 3.74
CA ASN A 253 -14.60 2.08 4.91
C ASN A 253 -13.21 1.43 4.95
N THR A 254 -12.65 1.26 6.14
CA THR A 254 -11.35 0.61 6.33
C THR A 254 -11.51 -0.87 6.65
N CYS A 255 -10.68 -1.72 6.05
CA CYS A 255 -10.57 -3.13 6.37
C CYS A 255 -10.22 -3.34 7.85
N GLY A 256 -10.73 -4.41 8.46
CA GLY A 256 -10.28 -4.83 9.78
C GLY A 256 -8.91 -5.52 9.73
N SER A 257 -8.58 -6.23 10.80
CA SER A 257 -7.30 -6.92 10.98
C SER A 257 -7.24 -8.23 10.19
N CYS A 258 -7.31 -8.17 8.85
CA CYS A 258 -7.14 -9.34 7.99
C CYS A 258 -5.74 -9.95 8.17
N ILE A 259 -5.61 -11.25 7.92
CA ILE A 259 -4.32 -11.95 8.03
C ILE A 259 -3.23 -11.23 7.21
N ASN A 260 -2.04 -11.04 7.80
CA ASN A 260 -0.91 -10.33 7.18
C ASN A 260 -1.26 -8.95 6.57
N ASN A 261 -2.29 -8.26 7.09
CA ASN A 261 -2.79 -6.98 6.55
C ASN A 261 -3.18 -7.06 5.06
N THR A 262 -3.65 -8.22 4.58
CA THR A 262 -4.12 -8.37 3.20
C THR A 262 -5.34 -7.48 2.95
N GLN A 263 -5.47 -6.99 1.72
CA GLN A 263 -6.67 -6.28 1.26
C GLN A 263 -7.93 -7.11 1.49
N CYS A 264 -8.89 -6.56 2.22
CA CYS A 264 -10.22 -7.16 2.39
C CYS A 264 -11.02 -7.08 1.08
N HIS A 265 -12.08 -7.86 0.99
CA HIS A 265 -12.96 -7.86 -0.17
C HIS A 265 -13.52 -6.46 -0.42
N HIS A 266 -13.17 -5.88 -1.57
CA HIS A 266 -13.37 -4.47 -1.88
C HIS A 266 -14.83 -3.99 -1.77
N VAL A 267 -15.82 -4.87 -1.94
CA VAL A 267 -17.25 -4.50 -1.85
C VAL A 267 -17.78 -4.50 -0.40
N ASN A 268 -17.61 -5.60 0.34
CA ASN A 268 -18.29 -5.84 1.62
C ASN A 268 -17.34 -5.80 2.84
N GLY A 269 -16.02 -5.77 2.62
CA GLY A 269 -15.01 -5.68 3.65
C GLY A 269 -14.63 -6.98 4.33
N SER A 270 -15.05 -8.14 3.81
CA SER A 270 -14.71 -9.43 4.42
C SER A 270 -13.26 -9.85 4.15
N CYS A 271 -12.63 -10.48 5.13
CA CYS A 271 -11.28 -11.03 5.01
C CYS A 271 -11.36 -12.49 4.52
N LEU A 272 -11.18 -12.70 3.21
CA LEU A 272 -11.36 -14.03 2.58
C LEU A 272 -10.37 -15.10 3.08
N GLN A 273 -9.22 -14.68 3.61
CA GLN A 273 -8.18 -15.57 4.14
C GLN A 273 -8.23 -15.70 5.67
N GLY A 274 -9.25 -15.12 6.31
CA GLY A 274 -9.38 -15.08 7.77
C GLY A 274 -8.67 -13.89 8.42
N CYS A 275 -8.68 -13.91 9.75
CA CYS A 275 -8.23 -12.83 10.61
C CYS A 275 -6.80 -13.02 11.11
N GLY A 276 -6.11 -11.91 11.24
CA GLY A 276 -4.82 -11.85 11.92
C GLY A 276 -4.95 -12.14 13.41
N PRO A 277 -3.81 -12.26 14.12
CA PRO A 277 -3.81 -12.66 15.51
C PRO A 277 -4.59 -11.68 16.40
N GLY A 278 -5.45 -12.22 17.26
CA GLY A 278 -6.21 -11.43 18.22
C GLY A 278 -7.58 -10.98 17.72
N TYR A 279 -7.96 -11.23 16.46
CA TYR A 279 -9.24 -10.82 15.90
C TYR A 279 -10.02 -12.00 15.28
N LYS A 280 -11.33 -11.85 15.17
CA LYS A 280 -12.26 -12.80 14.53
C LYS A 280 -13.42 -12.10 13.81
N GLY A 281 -14.30 -12.90 13.22
CA GLY A 281 -15.47 -12.46 12.47
C GLY A 281 -15.14 -12.16 11.01
N ASP A 282 -16.16 -12.10 10.15
CA ASP A 282 -15.95 -12.04 8.69
C ASP A 282 -15.13 -10.83 8.23
N LYS A 283 -15.21 -9.71 8.97
CA LYS A 283 -14.45 -8.47 8.69
C LYS A 283 -13.24 -8.26 9.61
N CYS A 284 -12.97 -9.18 10.53
CA CYS A 284 -11.86 -9.11 11.49
C CYS A 284 -11.83 -7.82 12.33
N THR A 285 -13.01 -7.32 12.70
CA THR A 285 -13.19 -6.16 13.59
C THR A 285 -13.49 -6.59 15.03
N GLU A 286 -13.87 -7.85 15.25
CA GLU A 286 -14.18 -8.36 16.57
C GLU A 286 -12.92 -8.85 17.26
N GLU A 287 -12.81 -8.52 18.53
CA GLU A 287 -11.71 -8.94 19.38
C GLU A 287 -11.86 -10.40 19.82
N CYS A 288 -10.74 -11.12 20.00
CA CYS A 288 -10.82 -12.45 20.59
C CYS A 288 -11.47 -12.39 21.97
N PRO A 289 -12.46 -13.26 22.22
CA PRO A 289 -13.06 -13.36 23.54
C PRO A 289 -12.02 -13.87 24.56
N SER A 290 -12.24 -13.53 25.84
CA SER A 290 -11.38 -14.00 26.93
C SER A 290 -11.24 -15.53 26.89
N GLY A 291 -10.00 -16.02 26.99
CA GLY A 291 -9.70 -17.45 26.93
C GLY A 291 -9.29 -17.95 25.55
N THR A 292 -9.30 -17.12 24.49
CA THR A 292 -8.78 -17.50 23.17
C THR A 292 -7.76 -16.51 22.59
N TYR A 293 -6.93 -16.99 21.67
CA TYR A 293 -5.87 -16.21 21.05
C TYR A 293 -5.51 -16.71 19.64
N GLY A 294 -4.65 -15.95 18.97
CA GLY A 294 -4.09 -16.27 17.65
C GLY A 294 -5.03 -15.93 16.49
N ASN A 295 -4.72 -16.47 15.31
CA ASN A 295 -5.50 -16.23 14.09
C ASN A 295 -6.92 -16.81 14.25
N ASP A 296 -7.92 -16.02 13.87
CA ASP A 296 -9.34 -16.35 14.05
C ASP A 296 -9.75 -16.78 15.47
N CYS A 297 -8.92 -16.46 16.47
CA CYS A 297 -9.10 -16.90 17.85
C CYS A 297 -9.25 -18.43 18.01
N LYS A 298 -8.58 -19.20 17.14
CA LYS A 298 -8.67 -20.67 17.10
C LYS A 298 -7.97 -21.39 18.25
N HIS A 299 -7.11 -20.72 18.99
CA HIS A 299 -6.36 -21.32 20.10
C HIS A 299 -6.92 -20.90 21.45
N SER A 300 -6.88 -21.80 22.44
CA SER A 300 -7.33 -21.52 23.81
C SER A 300 -6.16 -21.22 24.74
N CYS A 301 -6.34 -20.27 25.66
CA CYS A 301 -5.39 -19.96 26.72
C CYS A 301 -5.10 -21.21 27.57
N SER A 302 -3.89 -21.29 28.12
CA SER A 302 -3.53 -22.42 28.99
C SER A 302 -4.32 -22.40 30.30
N VAL A 303 -4.77 -23.57 30.76
CA VAL A 303 -5.45 -23.73 32.07
C VAL A 303 -4.49 -23.53 33.25
N THR A 304 -3.18 -23.57 32.98
CA THR A 304 -2.08 -23.38 33.94
C THR A 304 -1.59 -21.94 34.00
N CYS A 305 -2.22 -20.98 33.29
CA CYS A 305 -1.96 -19.56 33.51
C CYS A 305 -2.34 -19.18 34.95
N SER A 306 -1.56 -18.29 35.59
CA SER A 306 -1.83 -17.79 36.95
C SER A 306 -3.25 -17.27 37.11
N VAL A 307 -3.72 -16.51 36.10
CA VAL A 307 -5.10 -16.05 35.99
C VAL A 307 -5.81 -16.89 34.93
N SER A 308 -6.87 -17.59 35.34
CA SER A 308 -7.66 -18.47 34.47
C SER A 308 -8.21 -17.71 33.26
N ASN A 309 -8.09 -18.29 32.06
CA ASN A 309 -8.54 -17.71 30.79
C ASN A 309 -7.94 -16.33 30.45
N SER A 310 -6.85 -15.94 31.11
CA SER A 310 -6.19 -14.66 30.87
C SER A 310 -4.84 -14.89 30.19
N CYS A 311 -4.84 -14.79 28.87
CA CYS A 311 -3.64 -14.77 28.06
C CYS A 311 -3.71 -13.65 27.02
N ASN A 312 -2.57 -13.22 26.53
CA ASN A 312 -2.47 -12.25 25.44
C ASN A 312 -3.16 -12.84 24.21
N ARG A 313 -4.21 -12.18 23.73
CA ARG A 313 -5.01 -12.62 22.56
C ARG A 313 -4.24 -12.74 21.24
N THR A 314 -3.10 -12.07 21.11
CA THR A 314 -2.26 -12.12 19.92
C THR A 314 -1.27 -13.28 20.02
N THR A 315 -0.55 -13.38 21.14
CA THR A 315 0.57 -14.31 21.29
C THR A 315 0.24 -15.60 22.04
N GLY A 316 -0.79 -15.56 22.90
CA GLY A 316 -1.19 -16.64 23.81
C GLY A 316 -0.40 -16.69 25.13
N GLU A 317 0.46 -15.72 25.39
CA GLU A 317 1.25 -15.62 26.62
C GLU A 317 0.36 -15.40 27.85
N CYS A 318 0.57 -16.15 28.92
CA CYS A 318 -0.24 -16.00 30.14
C CYS A 318 0.00 -14.65 30.82
N VAL A 319 -1.09 -13.92 31.08
CA VAL A 319 -1.01 -12.65 31.82
C VAL A 319 -0.80 -12.98 33.31
N GLY A 320 0.25 -12.42 33.91
CA GLY A 320 0.62 -12.70 35.31
C GLY A 320 1.38 -14.02 35.51
N GLY A 321 1.94 -14.60 34.44
CA GLY A 321 2.81 -15.77 34.51
C GLY A 321 2.07 -17.10 34.70
N CYS A 322 2.77 -18.08 35.23
CA CYS A 322 2.33 -19.46 35.34
C CYS A 322 1.95 -19.85 36.76
N LYS A 323 0.94 -20.73 36.91
CA LYS A 323 0.64 -21.36 38.21
C LYS A 323 1.88 -22.07 38.76
N PRO A 324 1.99 -22.23 40.10
CA PRO A 324 3.13 -22.90 40.71
C PRO A 324 3.39 -24.28 40.11
N GLY A 325 4.66 -24.56 39.81
CA GLY A 325 5.09 -25.82 39.20
C GLY A 325 5.07 -25.85 37.67
N TRP A 326 4.71 -24.74 37.02
CA TRP A 326 4.65 -24.60 35.57
C TRP A 326 5.50 -23.42 35.10
N LYS A 327 6.03 -23.52 33.89
CA LYS A 327 6.84 -22.49 33.22
C LYS A 327 6.67 -22.50 31.70
N GLY A 328 7.39 -21.60 31.07
CA GLY A 328 7.42 -21.39 29.63
C GLY A 328 6.30 -20.45 29.16
N PHE A 329 6.38 -20.03 27.91
CA PHE A 329 5.54 -18.97 27.34
C PHE A 329 4.03 -19.24 27.46
N PHE A 330 3.63 -20.52 27.34
CA PHE A 330 2.23 -20.97 27.49
C PHE A 330 1.96 -21.67 28.82
N CYS A 331 2.91 -21.68 29.76
CA CYS A 331 2.79 -22.41 31.04
C CYS A 331 2.50 -23.91 30.91
N LYS A 332 2.89 -24.54 29.80
CA LYS A 332 2.65 -25.97 29.53
C LYS A 332 3.79 -26.89 29.96
N GLN A 333 4.93 -26.33 30.36
CA GLN A 333 6.09 -27.09 30.80
C GLN A 333 6.12 -27.16 32.31
N GLU A 334 6.37 -28.34 32.86
CA GLU A 334 6.65 -28.49 34.29
C GLU A 334 8.00 -27.86 34.66
N CYS A 335 8.21 -27.58 35.94
CA CYS A 335 9.54 -27.16 36.40
C CYS A 335 10.57 -28.28 36.18
N ASP A 336 11.71 -27.93 35.60
CA ASP A 336 12.82 -28.86 35.41
C ASP A 336 13.55 -29.15 36.75
N GLY A 337 14.27 -30.27 36.78
CA GLY A 337 14.90 -30.84 37.97
C GLY A 337 15.65 -29.83 38.83
N GLY A 338 15.19 -29.67 40.07
CA GLY A 338 15.80 -28.78 41.06
C GLY A 338 15.04 -27.47 41.30
N MET A 339 13.92 -27.21 40.60
CA MET A 339 13.10 -26.01 40.82
C MET A 339 11.63 -26.32 41.09
N TYR A 340 10.96 -25.43 41.83
CA TYR A 340 9.54 -25.53 42.17
C TYR A 340 8.90 -24.16 42.39
N GLY A 341 7.58 -24.14 42.58
CA GLY A 341 6.82 -22.95 42.97
C GLY A 341 6.42 -22.06 41.80
N GLN A 342 5.98 -20.84 42.10
CA GLN A 342 5.54 -19.85 41.11
C GLN A 342 6.65 -19.59 40.10
N ASP A 343 6.34 -19.75 38.81
CA ASP A 343 7.28 -19.59 37.68
C ASP A 343 8.62 -20.33 37.86
N CYS A 344 8.62 -21.43 38.64
CA CYS A 344 9.81 -22.19 39.01
C CYS A 344 10.91 -21.35 39.69
N GLY A 345 10.55 -20.28 40.41
CA GLY A 345 11.50 -19.37 41.04
C GLY A 345 12.18 -19.87 42.32
N LYS A 346 11.85 -21.07 42.82
CA LYS A 346 12.44 -21.64 44.06
C LYS A 346 13.24 -22.89 43.76
N THR A 347 14.35 -23.09 44.47
CA THR A 347 15.21 -24.27 44.33
C THR A 347 14.83 -25.37 45.32
N CYS A 348 14.86 -26.63 44.88
CA CYS A 348 14.69 -27.80 45.73
C CYS A 348 15.78 -27.84 46.82
N GLY A 349 15.43 -28.37 48.00
CA GLY A 349 16.42 -28.71 49.01
C GLY A 349 17.15 -30.02 48.70
N SER A 350 17.88 -30.54 49.68
CA SER A 350 18.70 -31.73 49.55
C SER A 350 17.86 -33.02 49.60
N CYS A 351 17.02 -33.26 48.59
CA CYS A 351 16.27 -34.52 48.48
C CYS A 351 17.21 -35.72 48.29
N ILE A 352 16.80 -36.91 48.74
CA ILE A 352 17.57 -38.16 48.54
C ILE A 352 18.00 -38.32 47.08
N ASN A 353 19.27 -38.71 46.84
CA ASN A 353 19.83 -38.98 45.51
C ASN A 353 19.62 -37.85 44.48
N ASN A 354 19.48 -36.59 44.91
CA ASN A 354 19.13 -35.46 44.05
C ASN A 354 17.84 -35.69 43.23
N THR A 355 16.90 -36.49 43.74
CA THR A 355 15.59 -36.65 43.10
C THR A 355 14.87 -35.32 43.02
N GLN A 356 14.14 -35.09 41.92
CA GLN A 356 13.34 -33.89 41.74
C GLN A 356 12.32 -33.75 42.88
N CYS A 357 12.34 -32.60 43.57
CA CYS A 357 11.29 -32.26 44.51
C CYS A 357 9.98 -31.99 43.78
N HIS A 358 8.86 -32.10 44.47
CA HIS A 358 7.54 -31.88 43.89
C HIS A 358 7.44 -30.46 43.29
N HIS A 359 7.26 -30.37 41.98
CA HIS A 359 7.35 -29.12 41.20
C HIS A 359 6.43 -27.99 41.70
N VAL A 360 5.27 -28.30 42.29
CA VAL A 360 4.36 -27.28 42.86
C VAL A 360 4.83 -26.73 44.21
N ASN A 361 5.05 -27.59 45.21
CA ASN A 361 5.22 -27.18 46.62
C ASN A 361 6.66 -27.34 47.15
N GLY A 362 7.53 -28.05 46.43
CA GLY A 362 8.94 -28.26 46.75
C GLY A 362 9.23 -29.39 47.73
N SER A 363 8.26 -30.26 48.03
CA SER A 363 8.47 -31.36 48.97
C SER A 363 9.29 -32.50 48.36
N CYS A 364 10.12 -33.15 49.18
CA CYS A 364 10.88 -34.33 48.78
C CYS A 364 10.08 -35.60 49.12
N LEU A 365 9.42 -36.20 48.12
CA LEU A 365 8.53 -37.35 48.32
C LEU A 365 9.23 -38.60 48.86
N GLN A 366 10.54 -38.71 48.65
CA GLN A 366 11.36 -39.85 49.09
C GLN A 366 12.15 -39.57 50.39
N GLY A 367 11.99 -38.39 50.99
CA GLY A 367 12.75 -37.95 52.16
C GLY A 367 14.04 -37.17 51.83
N CYS A 368 14.78 -36.81 52.88
CA CYS A 368 15.95 -35.95 52.83
C CYS A 368 17.26 -36.73 52.77
N GLY A 369 18.19 -36.22 51.96
CA GLY A 369 19.56 -36.68 51.94
C GLY A 369 20.29 -36.41 53.26
N PRO A 370 21.51 -36.95 53.42
CA PRO A 370 22.24 -36.88 54.68
C PRO A 370 22.44 -35.44 55.17
N GLY A 371 22.20 -35.20 56.46
CA GLY A 371 22.43 -33.89 57.08
C GLY A 371 21.26 -32.91 57.00
N HIS A 372 20.16 -33.29 56.36
CA HIS A 372 18.97 -32.46 56.18
C HIS A 372 17.68 -33.13 56.67
N LYS A 373 16.67 -32.32 57.01
CA LYS A 373 15.35 -32.76 57.45
C LYS A 373 14.24 -31.78 57.02
N GLY A 374 12.99 -32.15 57.33
CA GLY A 374 11.78 -31.39 57.03
C GLY A 374 11.25 -31.65 55.62
N ASP A 375 9.99 -31.30 55.35
CA ASP A 375 9.29 -31.70 54.11
C ASP A 375 9.99 -31.30 52.81
N LYS A 376 10.78 -30.21 52.85
CA LYS A 376 11.53 -29.66 51.69
C LYS A 376 13.04 -29.88 51.78
N CYS A 377 13.54 -30.52 52.84
CA CYS A 377 14.96 -30.79 53.07
C CYS A 377 15.87 -29.56 53.02
N THR A 378 15.35 -28.40 53.45
CA THR A 378 16.09 -27.14 53.57
C THR A 378 16.67 -26.93 54.96
N GLU A 379 16.16 -27.65 55.97
CA GLU A 379 16.64 -27.56 57.34
C GLU A 379 17.79 -28.53 57.56
N GLY A 380 18.86 -28.07 58.23
CA GLY A 380 19.95 -28.95 58.63
C GLY A 380 19.63 -29.75 59.90
N CYS A 381 20.36 -30.84 60.12
CA CYS A 381 20.23 -31.61 61.37
C CYS A 381 20.48 -30.75 62.61
N SER A 382 19.66 -30.99 63.62
CA SER A 382 19.85 -30.45 64.97
C SER A 382 21.06 -31.11 65.63
N MET A 383 21.67 -30.43 66.61
CA MET A 383 22.82 -30.98 67.33
C MET A 383 22.47 -32.36 67.92
N GLY A 384 23.37 -33.33 67.73
CA GLY A 384 23.18 -34.70 68.19
C GLY A 384 22.49 -35.65 67.21
N THR A 385 22.18 -35.23 65.98
CA THR A 385 21.55 -36.08 64.96
C THR A 385 22.27 -36.00 63.61
N TYR A 386 22.26 -37.10 62.83
CA TYR A 386 22.93 -37.20 61.54
C TYR A 386 22.21 -38.15 60.55
N GLY A 387 22.68 -38.17 59.30
CA GLY A 387 22.21 -39.06 58.23
C GLY A 387 20.91 -38.61 57.56
N ASN A 388 20.27 -39.50 56.80
CA ASN A 388 19.02 -39.20 56.07
C ASN A 388 17.91 -38.85 57.07
N ASP A 389 17.18 -37.78 56.78
CA ASP A 389 16.12 -37.21 57.63
C ASP A 389 16.56 -36.92 59.08
N CYS A 390 17.87 -36.85 59.34
CA CYS A 390 18.45 -36.75 60.68
C CYS A 390 17.96 -37.86 61.64
N LYS A 391 17.72 -39.05 61.09
CA LYS A 391 17.11 -40.17 61.81
C LYS A 391 18.03 -40.80 62.86
N TYR A 392 19.35 -40.66 62.71
CA TYR A 392 20.34 -41.29 63.58
C TYR A 392 20.87 -40.32 64.63
N ASN A 393 21.18 -40.81 65.83
CA ASN A 393 21.75 -40.01 66.92
C ASN A 393 23.27 -40.12 66.94
N CYS A 394 23.97 -39.01 67.18
CA CYS A 394 25.41 -39.01 67.43
C CYS A 394 25.76 -39.94 68.60
N SER A 395 26.91 -40.61 68.51
CA SER A 395 27.37 -41.48 69.58
C SER A 395 27.55 -40.73 70.90
N SER A 396 27.18 -41.36 72.01
CA SER A 396 27.40 -40.82 73.36
C SER A 396 28.87 -40.89 73.80
N THR A 397 29.71 -41.61 73.06
CA THR A 397 31.14 -41.80 73.34
C THR A 397 32.04 -40.86 72.52
N CYS A 398 31.47 -39.90 71.77
CA CYS A 398 32.25 -38.81 71.17
C CYS A 398 32.89 -37.94 72.28
N SER A 399 34.12 -37.48 72.08
CA SER A 399 34.86 -36.63 73.04
C SER A 399 34.07 -35.42 73.51
N VAL A 400 33.33 -34.79 72.60
CA VAL A 400 32.32 -33.77 72.93
C VAL A 400 30.92 -34.38 72.75
N PRO A 401 30.10 -34.45 73.81
CA PRO A 401 28.77 -35.04 73.74
C PRO A 401 27.91 -34.43 72.63
N ARG A 402 27.28 -35.28 71.80
CA ARG A 402 26.33 -34.88 70.75
C ARG A 402 26.94 -34.01 69.62
N LYS A 403 28.26 -33.88 69.55
CA LYS A 403 28.98 -33.16 68.49
C LYS A 403 29.57 -34.15 67.48
N CYS A 404 28.80 -34.42 66.42
CA CYS A 404 29.23 -35.24 65.29
C CYS A 404 28.87 -34.57 63.95
N GLU A 405 29.52 -35.01 62.88
CA GLU A 405 29.29 -34.56 61.51
C GLU A 405 27.86 -34.92 61.07
N LYS A 406 27.10 -33.94 60.56
CA LYS A 406 25.66 -34.09 60.33
C LYS A 406 25.34 -35.04 59.18
N THR A 407 26.27 -35.20 58.24
CA THR A 407 26.10 -36.07 57.07
C THR A 407 26.44 -37.52 57.40
N THR A 408 27.61 -37.75 58.00
CA THR A 408 28.19 -39.09 58.18
C THR A 408 28.05 -39.64 59.61
N GLY A 409 27.88 -38.77 60.61
CA GLY A 409 27.85 -39.14 62.03
C GLY A 409 29.21 -39.17 62.71
N GLU A 410 30.28 -38.83 62.00
CA GLU A 410 31.66 -38.88 62.51
C GLU A 410 31.87 -37.95 63.71
N CYS A 411 32.50 -38.44 64.78
CA CYS A 411 32.82 -37.59 65.92
C CYS A 411 33.96 -36.61 65.55
N ILE A 412 33.65 -35.31 65.46
CA ILE A 412 34.57 -34.27 64.95
C ILE A 412 35.80 -34.10 65.85
N ASP A 413 35.64 -34.27 67.16
CA ASP A 413 36.71 -34.10 68.15
C ASP A 413 37.26 -35.46 68.65
N GLY A 414 37.06 -36.53 67.87
CA GLY A 414 37.48 -37.88 68.24
C GLY A 414 36.61 -38.54 69.30
N CYS A 415 37.14 -39.60 69.89
CA CYS A 415 36.47 -40.50 70.82
C CYS A 415 36.95 -40.34 72.25
N THR A 416 36.01 -40.46 73.19
CA THR A 416 36.31 -40.58 74.62
C THR A 416 37.25 -41.76 74.89
N SER A 417 37.98 -41.67 76.00
CA SER A 417 38.96 -42.68 76.37
C SER A 417 38.41 -44.11 76.33
N GLY A 418 39.10 -44.99 75.62
CA GLY A 418 38.71 -46.40 75.51
C GLY A 418 37.84 -46.75 74.31
N TRP A 419 37.54 -45.78 73.44
CA TRP A 419 36.73 -45.97 72.23
C TRP A 419 37.49 -45.50 70.98
N LYS A 420 37.19 -46.12 69.85
CA LYS A 420 37.69 -45.80 68.51
C LYS A 420 36.66 -46.17 67.45
N GLY A 421 36.99 -45.92 66.19
CA GLY A 421 36.10 -46.14 65.05
C GLY A 421 35.40 -44.85 64.65
N PHE A 422 34.77 -44.86 63.48
CA PHE A 422 34.23 -43.67 62.85
C PHE A 422 33.10 -43.01 63.66
N LEU A 423 32.30 -43.81 64.38
CA LEU A 423 31.23 -43.35 65.27
C LEU A 423 31.58 -43.60 66.75
N CYS A 424 32.86 -43.86 67.09
CA CYS A 424 33.31 -44.23 68.43
C CYS A 424 32.56 -45.43 69.04
N GLU A 425 32.14 -46.37 68.20
CA GLU A 425 31.32 -47.52 68.55
C GLU A 425 32.15 -48.76 68.93
N GLN A 426 33.46 -48.74 68.68
CA GLN A 426 34.37 -49.84 68.94
C GLN A 426 35.22 -49.55 70.18
N ILE A 427 35.42 -50.56 71.00
CA ILE A 427 36.38 -50.48 72.12
C ILE A 427 37.80 -50.51 71.55
N CYS A 428 38.78 -49.92 72.24
CA CYS A 428 40.19 -50.03 71.86
C CYS A 428 40.62 -51.47 71.60
N ASP A 429 41.46 -51.66 70.57
CA ASP A 429 42.05 -52.96 70.32
C ASP A 429 42.96 -53.37 71.47
N ASN A 430 43.19 -54.67 71.51
CA ASN A 430 44.11 -55.30 72.43
C ASN A 430 45.48 -54.61 72.44
N GLY A 431 45.85 -54.01 73.58
CA GLY A 431 47.15 -53.34 73.74
C GLY A 431 47.11 -51.81 73.61
N MET A 432 45.94 -51.19 73.43
CA MET A 432 45.77 -49.74 73.36
C MET A 432 44.74 -49.20 74.37
N TYR A 433 44.92 -47.96 74.80
CA TYR A 433 44.02 -47.28 75.74
C TYR A 433 44.03 -45.75 75.56
N GLY A 434 43.15 -45.05 76.28
CA GLY A 434 43.08 -43.58 76.27
C GLY A 434 42.23 -43.01 75.12
N GLU A 435 42.22 -41.68 74.97
CA GLU A 435 41.46 -40.98 73.91
C GLU A 435 41.92 -41.43 72.52
N ASP A 436 40.95 -41.73 71.66
CA ASP A 436 41.15 -42.33 70.32
C ASP A 436 42.05 -43.58 70.31
N CYS A 437 42.21 -44.26 71.45
CA CYS A 437 43.14 -45.37 71.62
C CYS A 437 44.59 -45.03 71.22
N SER A 438 44.98 -43.76 71.38
CA SER A 438 46.29 -43.24 70.96
C SER A 438 47.46 -43.70 71.84
N LYS A 439 47.20 -44.35 72.99
CA LYS A 439 48.24 -44.79 73.92
C LYS A 439 48.37 -46.31 73.91
N THR A 440 49.61 -46.81 73.95
CA THR A 440 49.90 -48.25 74.05
C THR A 440 49.97 -48.68 75.51
N CYS A 441 49.42 -49.85 75.82
CA CYS A 441 49.55 -50.49 77.13
C CYS A 441 51.03 -50.68 77.50
N GLY A 442 51.34 -50.61 78.80
CA GLY A 442 52.63 -51.07 79.31
C GLY A 442 52.73 -52.60 79.31
N TYR A 443 53.76 -53.12 79.99
CA TYR A 443 54.04 -54.55 80.01
C TYR A 443 53.16 -55.28 81.04
N CYS A 444 51.89 -55.54 80.69
CA CYS A 444 50.97 -56.33 81.53
C CYS A 444 51.30 -57.83 81.49
N ILE A 445 51.02 -58.56 82.57
CA ILE A 445 51.20 -60.02 82.65
C ILE A 445 50.40 -60.74 81.53
N ASN A 446 51.00 -61.78 80.94
CA ASN A 446 50.43 -62.62 79.86
C ASN A 446 50.08 -61.92 78.53
N ASN A 447 50.57 -60.69 78.29
CA ASN A 447 50.37 -59.95 77.04
C ASN A 447 48.90 -59.63 76.71
N ILE A 448 48.02 -59.61 77.73
CA ILE A 448 46.57 -59.45 77.57
C ILE A 448 46.08 -58.24 78.34
N GLN A 449 45.51 -57.29 77.59
CA GLN A 449 44.53 -56.27 77.97
C GLN A 449 44.84 -55.44 79.22
N CYS A 450 45.49 -54.30 79.01
CA CYS A 450 45.28 -53.19 79.93
C CYS A 450 43.85 -52.64 79.77
N HIS A 451 43.30 -52.05 80.82
CA HIS A 451 41.96 -51.49 80.81
C HIS A 451 41.85 -50.39 79.75
N HIS A 452 41.00 -50.58 78.74
CA HIS A 452 40.92 -49.74 77.54
C HIS A 452 40.72 -48.23 77.82
N ILE A 453 40.05 -47.85 78.92
CA ILE A 453 39.88 -46.43 79.28
C ILE A 453 41.16 -45.81 79.89
N ASN A 454 41.69 -46.37 80.97
CA ASN A 454 42.73 -45.72 81.80
C ASN A 454 44.12 -46.36 81.66
N GLY A 455 44.25 -47.51 81.00
CA GLY A 455 45.49 -48.21 80.73
C GLY A 455 46.04 -49.04 81.89
N SER A 456 45.26 -49.29 82.94
CA SER A 456 45.72 -50.07 84.08
C SER A 456 45.78 -51.57 83.78
N CYS A 457 46.81 -52.26 84.26
CA CYS A 457 46.93 -53.71 84.12
C CYS A 457 46.19 -54.39 85.27
N LEU A 458 44.97 -54.88 85.02
CA LEU A 458 44.09 -55.46 86.06
C LEU A 458 44.69 -56.69 86.77
N GLN A 459 45.64 -57.38 86.14
CA GLN A 459 46.33 -58.55 86.70
C GLN A 459 47.77 -58.28 87.17
N GLY A 460 48.23 -57.02 87.15
CA GLY A 460 49.59 -56.63 87.54
C GLY A 460 50.62 -56.62 86.40
N CYS A 461 51.86 -56.32 86.75
CA CYS A 461 52.96 -56.06 85.79
C CYS A 461 53.81 -57.28 85.48
N GLY A 462 54.20 -57.39 84.20
CA GLY A 462 55.15 -58.39 83.72
C GLY A 462 56.51 -58.28 84.41
N SER A 463 57.31 -59.34 84.31
CA SER A 463 58.59 -59.45 85.00
C SER A 463 59.46 -58.24 84.73
N GLY A 464 59.68 -57.52 85.82
CA GLY A 464 60.32 -56.25 85.77
C GLY A 464 59.56 -55.22 84.95
N TYR A 465 58.41 -54.76 85.45
CA TYR A 465 57.79 -53.44 85.27
C TYR A 465 57.03 -53.10 86.56
N LEU A 466 56.86 -51.82 86.91
CA LEU A 466 56.12 -51.38 88.12
C LEU A 466 55.09 -50.28 87.78
N GLY A 467 54.19 -49.98 88.72
CA GLY A 467 53.13 -48.97 88.61
C GLY A 467 51.84 -49.51 87.99
N ASP A 468 50.72 -48.80 88.18
CA ASP A 468 49.38 -49.29 87.78
C ASP A 468 49.23 -49.57 86.27
N LYS A 469 50.06 -48.92 85.44
CA LYS A 469 50.09 -49.11 83.97
C LYS A 469 51.30 -49.91 83.48
N CYS A 470 52.19 -50.35 84.37
CA CYS A 470 53.36 -51.18 84.06
C CYS A 470 54.29 -50.58 83.00
N THR A 471 54.50 -49.26 83.06
CA THR A 471 55.42 -48.51 82.18
C THR A 471 56.73 -48.15 82.86
N GLU A 472 56.78 -48.22 84.20
CA GLU A 472 57.96 -47.84 84.96
C GLU A 472 58.93 -49.02 85.04
N VAL A 473 60.22 -48.73 84.86
CA VAL A 473 61.26 -49.72 85.00
C VAL A 473 61.91 -49.68 86.39
N THR A 474 62.08 -50.83 87.05
CA THR A 474 62.81 -50.92 88.31
C THR A 474 64.28 -50.78 87.98
N SER A 475 64.98 -50.17 88.92
CA SER A 475 66.40 -49.82 88.87
C SER A 475 67.37 -50.97 88.59
N LEU A 476 66.89 -52.22 88.47
CA LEU A 476 67.67 -53.41 88.15
C LEU A 476 67.84 -53.70 86.64
N TRP A 477 67.05 -53.08 85.75
CA TRP A 477 67.12 -53.36 84.29
C TRP A 477 67.50 -52.13 83.46
N ALA A 478 67.62 -50.97 84.10
CA ALA A 478 68.12 -49.73 83.48
C ALA A 478 69.63 -49.80 83.10
N THR A 479 70.34 -50.86 83.48
CA THR A 479 71.80 -51.01 83.30
C THR A 479 72.22 -52.14 82.34
N GLN A 480 71.30 -52.68 81.52
CA GLN A 480 71.62 -53.70 80.52
C GLN A 480 71.09 -53.36 79.11
N GLN A 481 71.17 -52.08 78.74
CA GLN A 481 71.06 -51.65 77.34
C GLN A 481 72.07 -50.54 77.05
N SER A 482 73.32 -50.82 77.41
CA SER A 482 74.50 -50.08 76.98
C SER A 482 75.42 -51.12 76.33
N CYS A 483 75.67 -50.96 75.03
CA CYS A 483 76.47 -51.85 74.18
C CYS A 483 75.80 -53.19 73.82
N GLU A 484 74.97 -53.19 72.77
CA GLU A 484 75.20 -53.91 71.51
C GLU A 484 74.21 -53.37 70.46
N ASN A 485 74.61 -53.33 69.20
CA ASN A 485 73.98 -52.66 68.04
C ASN A 485 74.33 -51.18 67.83
N SER A 486 75.59 -50.83 68.10
CA SER A 486 76.38 -50.14 67.06
C SER A 486 76.69 -51.17 65.98
N ILE A 487 76.61 -50.79 64.70
CA ILE A 487 76.71 -51.64 63.49
C ILE A 487 75.36 -52.29 63.10
N TYR A 488 74.35 -51.50 62.68
CA TYR A 488 73.35 -51.91 61.64
C TYR A 488 72.49 -50.74 61.08
N PHE A 489 72.83 -49.47 61.30
CA PHE A 489 72.12 -48.34 60.65
C PHE A 489 73.05 -47.28 60.01
N SER A 490 74.22 -47.70 59.51
CA SER A 490 75.08 -46.89 58.63
C SER A 490 75.26 -47.47 57.21
N ALA A 491 74.46 -48.49 56.84
CA ALA A 491 74.39 -49.01 55.46
C ALA A 491 72.98 -48.93 54.81
N GLY A 492 71.96 -48.48 55.55
CA GLY A 492 70.59 -48.29 55.04
C GLY A 492 70.26 -46.85 54.60
N VAL A 493 71.05 -45.86 55.03
CA VAL A 493 70.81 -44.44 54.72
C VAL A 493 71.55 -43.99 53.44
N SER A 494 72.63 -44.68 53.05
CA SER A 494 73.37 -44.39 51.82
C SER A 494 72.68 -44.96 50.57
N ALA A 495 72.05 -46.14 50.67
CA ALA A 495 71.31 -46.74 49.57
C ALA A 495 69.96 -46.05 49.31
N THR A 496 69.28 -45.58 50.35
CA THR A 496 67.99 -44.85 50.22
C THR A 496 68.17 -43.45 49.64
N ILE A 497 69.27 -42.74 49.91
CA ILE A 497 69.54 -41.43 49.30
C ILE A 497 69.90 -41.56 47.80
N VAL A 498 70.62 -42.61 47.39
CA VAL A 498 70.89 -42.86 45.97
C VAL A 498 69.64 -43.34 45.22
N ILE A 499 68.77 -44.13 45.86
CA ILE A 499 67.50 -44.57 45.26
C ILE A 499 66.49 -43.41 45.17
N VAL A 500 66.35 -42.59 46.22
CA VAL A 500 65.46 -41.41 46.20
C VAL A 500 66.01 -40.34 45.24
N GLY A 501 67.33 -40.15 45.16
CA GLY A 501 67.97 -39.27 44.20
C GLY A 501 67.83 -39.73 42.74
N THR A 502 67.93 -41.03 42.47
CA THR A 502 67.69 -41.59 41.13
C THR A 502 66.22 -41.57 40.76
N ILE A 503 65.30 -41.84 41.70
CA ILE A 503 63.85 -41.71 41.49
C ILE A 503 63.45 -40.25 41.25
N LEU A 504 63.98 -39.28 42.00
CA LEU A 504 63.72 -37.85 41.78
C LEU A 504 64.30 -37.37 40.45
N ASN A 505 65.51 -37.79 40.07
CA ASN A 505 66.07 -37.49 38.75
C ASN A 505 65.29 -38.18 37.61
N LEU A 506 64.80 -39.40 37.80
CA LEU A 506 63.90 -40.08 36.86
C LEU A 506 62.54 -39.37 36.77
N LEU A 507 61.98 -38.85 37.87
CA LEU A 507 60.73 -38.08 37.87
C LEU A 507 60.89 -36.71 37.22
N ILE A 508 62.04 -36.05 37.40
CA ILE A 508 62.40 -34.80 36.71
C ILE A 508 62.64 -35.06 35.21
N TRP A 509 63.32 -36.15 34.86
CA TRP A 509 63.50 -36.60 33.47
C TRP A 509 62.16 -36.96 32.82
N LYS A 510 61.26 -37.65 33.54
CA LYS A 510 59.90 -38.02 33.08
C LYS A 510 59.00 -36.79 32.92
N ARG A 511 59.08 -35.79 33.82
CA ARG A 511 58.37 -34.49 33.68
C ARG A 511 58.92 -33.63 32.53
N LYS A 512 60.24 -33.69 32.24
CA LYS A 512 60.86 -33.00 31.10
C LYS A 512 60.59 -33.71 29.76
N HIS A 513 60.48 -35.04 29.75
CA HIS A 513 60.18 -35.84 28.56
C HIS A 513 58.67 -35.96 28.25
N GLN A 514 57.78 -35.68 29.21
CA GLN A 514 56.33 -35.55 28.98
C GLN A 514 55.95 -34.20 28.34
N LYS A 515 56.81 -33.17 28.42
CA LYS A 515 56.63 -31.90 27.70
C LYS A 515 57.00 -31.92 26.21
N LEU A 516 57.56 -33.03 25.71
CA LEU A 516 57.88 -33.23 24.28
C LEU A 516 57.07 -34.36 23.61
N LYS A 517 56.08 -34.96 24.30
CA LYS A 517 55.26 -36.07 23.76
C LYS A 517 53.74 -35.91 23.98
N ASN A 518 53.28 -34.71 24.31
CA ASN A 518 51.85 -34.33 24.29
C ASN A 518 51.42 -33.67 22.97
N ASN A 519 52.32 -33.58 21.99
CA ASN A 519 51.95 -33.47 20.58
C ASN A 519 51.90 -34.89 20.01
N SER A 520 50.68 -35.31 19.63
CA SER A 520 50.32 -36.56 18.93
C SER A 520 49.60 -37.62 19.80
N LYS A 521 48.29 -37.71 19.53
CA LYS A 521 47.36 -38.85 19.71
C LYS A 521 46.58 -38.93 21.03
N ASN A 522 45.39 -38.32 21.00
CA ASN A 522 44.13 -39.03 21.27
C ASN A 522 43.03 -38.46 20.35
N ILE A 523 43.02 -38.98 19.11
CA ILE A 523 41.87 -39.14 18.21
C ILE A 523 41.59 -40.65 18.31
N THR A 524 40.42 -41.21 18.61
CA THR A 524 39.01 -40.90 18.30
C THR A 524 38.18 -41.82 19.23
N LYS A 525 36.96 -41.52 19.67
CA LYS A 525 35.68 -41.45 18.93
C LYS A 525 34.64 -41.02 20.00
N SER A 526 33.63 -40.20 19.76
CA SER A 526 32.75 -40.20 18.58
C SER A 526 31.79 -39.00 18.55
N HIS A 527 31.48 -38.53 17.33
CA HIS A 527 30.29 -37.76 16.86
C HIS A 527 30.11 -36.32 17.46
N VAL A 528 29.80 -35.23 16.74
CA VAL A 528 29.19 -35.00 15.41
C VAL A 528 29.26 -33.49 15.04
N LEU A 529 29.32 -33.20 13.73
CA LEU A 529 28.96 -31.97 12.96
C LEU A 529 29.53 -30.55 13.30
N ASP A 530 30.36 -30.12 12.35
CA ASP A 530 30.73 -28.80 11.78
C ASP A 530 29.90 -27.52 12.10
N LYS A 531 30.57 -26.43 12.55
CA LYS A 531 30.95 -25.23 11.74
C LYS A 531 30.91 -23.87 12.51
N GLN A 532 32.09 -23.22 12.57
CA GLN A 532 32.51 -21.78 12.73
C GLN A 532 31.58 -20.73 13.40
N GLU A 533 31.96 -20.15 14.55
CA GLU A 533 32.78 -18.92 14.83
C GLU A 533 32.05 -17.55 14.65
N LYS A 534 31.72 -16.88 15.78
CA LYS A 534 32.28 -15.61 16.36
C LYS A 534 31.85 -14.30 15.66
N THR A 535 30.91 -13.53 16.23
CA THR A 535 31.00 -12.37 17.19
C THR A 535 31.04 -10.95 16.59
N ILE A 536 29.93 -10.18 16.78
CA ILE A 536 29.71 -8.80 17.36
C ILE A 536 30.53 -7.57 16.79
N PRO A 537 30.09 -6.27 16.77
CA PRO A 537 28.84 -5.55 16.42
C PRO A 537 29.04 -4.22 15.58
N SER A 538 27.91 -3.50 15.31
CA SER A 538 27.64 -2.04 15.13
C SER A 538 28.27 -1.10 14.05
N THR A 539 27.37 -0.22 13.53
CA THR A 539 27.46 1.24 13.15
C THR A 539 27.94 1.76 11.76
N TYR A 540 27.00 2.48 11.10
CA TYR A 540 26.95 3.76 10.32
C TYR A 540 27.93 4.18 9.15
N ALA A 541 27.29 4.52 8.01
CA ALA A 541 27.42 5.58 6.96
C ALA A 541 28.51 5.76 5.85
N GLU A 542 27.93 6.11 4.68
CA GLU A 542 28.25 7.07 3.59
C GLU A 542 29.31 6.84 2.47
N LEU A 543 28.85 7.21 1.26
CA LEU A 543 29.52 7.77 0.07
C LEU A 543 30.53 6.92 -0.74
N GLY A 544 30.35 6.91 -2.06
CA GLY A 544 31.47 6.72 -2.99
C GLY A 544 31.17 5.88 -4.23
N ASP A 545 31.32 6.53 -5.37
CA ASP A 545 31.05 6.12 -6.75
C ASP A 545 32.32 5.55 -7.44
N ILE A 546 32.21 5.15 -8.72
CA ILE A 546 33.29 4.93 -9.72
C ILE A 546 33.97 3.52 -9.59
N ASP A 547 34.10 2.64 -10.60
CA ASP A 547 34.48 2.87 -12.00
C ASP A 547 34.35 1.61 -12.87
N LYS A 548 34.23 1.85 -14.19
CA LYS A 548 34.76 1.09 -15.36
C LYS A 548 34.32 -0.38 -15.56
N GLN A 549 34.02 -0.78 -16.80
CA GLN A 549 34.96 -0.65 -17.92
C GLN A 549 34.24 -0.82 -19.28
N HIS A 550 34.33 0.22 -20.14
CA HIS A 550 34.65 0.23 -21.59
C HIS A 550 33.77 -0.59 -22.57
N THR A 551 33.44 -0.18 -23.81
CA THR A 551 34.08 0.70 -24.84
C THR A 551 33.04 0.89 -25.98
N TYR A 552 32.84 2.11 -26.54
CA TYR A 552 33.33 2.63 -27.86
C TYR A 552 32.99 1.73 -29.07
N ASP A 553 32.49 2.16 -30.24
CA ASP A 553 32.52 3.38 -31.08
C ASP A 553 31.24 3.33 -31.98
N ASP A 554 30.48 4.38 -32.33
CA ASP A 554 30.71 5.62 -33.09
C ASP A 554 30.16 5.57 -34.55
N ILE A 555 29.38 6.61 -34.91
CA ILE A 555 29.15 7.24 -36.24
C ILE A 555 28.32 6.50 -37.33
N HIS A 556 27.14 7.06 -37.69
CA HIS A 556 26.89 7.76 -38.99
C HIS A 556 25.42 8.21 -39.19
N HIS A 557 25.26 9.52 -39.43
CA HIS A 557 24.18 10.17 -40.18
C HIS A 557 24.25 9.80 -41.67
N TYR A 558 23.11 9.63 -42.36
CA TYR A 558 22.55 10.52 -43.42
C TYR A 558 21.50 9.85 -44.33
N SER A 559 20.54 10.68 -44.74
CA SER A 559 19.87 10.76 -46.06
C SER A 559 18.54 10.04 -46.33
N GLU A 560 17.64 10.88 -46.86
CA GLU A 560 16.35 10.67 -47.49
C GLU A 560 16.46 9.91 -48.83
N ALA A 561 15.38 9.26 -49.26
CA ALA A 561 14.74 9.50 -50.58
C ALA A 561 13.50 8.62 -50.81
N ASN A 562 12.46 9.29 -51.31
CA ASN A 562 11.33 8.87 -52.16
C ASN A 562 11.33 7.45 -52.75
N TYR A 563 10.15 6.82 -52.84
CA TYR A 563 9.41 6.69 -54.10
C TYR A 563 7.98 6.17 -53.90
N SER A 564 7.09 6.74 -54.71
CA SER A 564 5.70 6.42 -54.98
C SER A 564 5.43 4.98 -55.45
N LYS A 565 4.24 4.47 -55.13
CA LYS A 565 3.32 3.88 -56.11
C LYS A 565 1.88 4.03 -55.68
#